data_AF-F9X0C5-F1
#
_entry.id   AF-F9X0C5-F1
#
_cell.length_a   1.000
_cell.length_b   1.000
_cell.length_c   1.000
_cell.angle_alpha   90.00
_cell.angle_beta   90.00
_cell.angle_gamma   90.00
#
_symmetry.space_group_name_H-M   'P 1'
#
loop_
_entity.id
_entity.type
_entity.pdbx_description
1 polymer ?
#
loop_
_entity_poly.entity_id
_entity_poly.type
_entity_poly.pdbx_seq_one_letter_code
_entity_poly.pdbx_strand_id
1 'polypeptide(L)'
;MIYIDEGDRGITETVKAFLKTELSDDELQHFKQAFEKGANVQFRPMMHLKIIQASKKYQGKTLAELRRLENEAGNEDAFIAVDQNFIDKGAVWYVAGFADEDDVECGLAAEEGVLIRALVRTEYLAIAHTCWTDGNLTMDTELENLEEDIVPLRHDSEQSEPLGADDEGDESWSTDEIAVVAAPGKYEETTDKKIRKDMSPMPDKAVRLKPVIAQREHLISDWTSPEDAEGDQTRDGITFPAGSIRIAAKYRPSFPREQYKWPEGSL
;
A
#
# COMPACT_ATOMS: atom_id res chain seq x y z
N MET A 1 -19.44 24.00 3.63
CA MET A 1 -18.16 23.63 3.01
C MET A 1 -18.02 22.11 3.11
N ILE A 2 -17.41 21.49 2.11
CA ILE A 2 -16.86 20.14 2.20
C ILE A 2 -15.38 20.30 1.89
N TYR A 3 -14.52 19.61 2.62
CA TYR A 3 -13.11 19.45 2.31
C TYR A 3 -12.81 17.96 2.32
N ILE A 4 -12.24 17.47 1.21
CA ILE A 4 -11.78 16.09 1.11
C ILE A 4 -10.32 16.12 1.55
N ASP A 5 -10.05 15.46 2.67
CA ASP A 5 -8.70 15.26 3.17
C ASP A 5 -8.09 14.10 2.39
N GLU A 6 -7.35 14.45 1.34
CA GLU A 6 -6.61 13.49 0.53
C GLU A 6 -5.35 12.96 1.26
N GLY A 7 -5.16 13.33 2.54
CA GLY A 7 -3.95 13.08 3.30
C GLY A 7 -2.83 14.06 2.92
N ASP A 8 -1.75 14.05 3.70
CA ASP A 8 -0.50 14.60 3.22
C ASP A 8 -0.15 13.82 1.95
N ARG A 9 -0.20 14.48 0.80
CA ARG A 9 0.45 14.00 -0.43
C ARG A 9 1.95 14.18 -0.25
N GLY A 10 2.49 13.64 0.86
CA GLY A 10 3.91 13.51 1.07
C GLY A 10 4.52 12.90 -0.18
N ILE A 11 5.81 13.13 -0.40
CA ILE A 11 6.50 12.54 -1.54
C ILE A 11 6.36 11.02 -1.41
N THR A 12 5.38 10.43 -2.09
CA THR A 12 5.19 8.99 -2.12
C THR A 12 6.47 8.40 -2.70
N GLU A 13 7.09 7.51 -1.96
CA GLU A 13 8.37 6.93 -2.34
C GLU A 13 8.26 6.24 -3.71
N THR A 14 9.26 6.45 -4.56
CA THR A 14 9.36 5.74 -5.84
C THR A 14 10.40 4.64 -5.72
N VAL A 15 9.92 3.41 -5.58
CA VAL A 15 10.77 2.22 -5.48
C VAL A 15 11.15 1.73 -6.88
N LYS A 16 12.40 1.30 -7.03
CA LYS A 16 12.94 0.78 -8.30
C LYS A 16 12.51 -0.68 -8.48
N ALA A 17 12.03 -1.03 -9.68
CA ALA A 17 11.74 -2.42 -10.07
C ALA A 17 12.61 -2.86 -11.24
N PHE A 18 13.41 -3.89 -11.03
CA PHE A 18 14.21 -4.54 -12.07
C PHE A 18 13.43 -5.66 -12.74
N LEU A 19 13.20 -5.49 -14.04
CA LEU A 19 12.64 -6.54 -14.88
C LEU A 19 13.74 -7.55 -15.26
N LYS A 20 13.78 -8.71 -14.59
CA LYS A 20 14.80 -9.76 -14.77
C LYS A 20 14.41 -10.81 -15.81
N THR A 21 13.11 -11.02 -16.02
CA THR A 21 12.56 -11.88 -17.08
C THR A 21 11.93 -11.01 -18.16
N GLU A 22 11.91 -11.45 -19.40
CA GLU A 22 11.14 -10.74 -20.45
C GLU A 22 9.65 -11.01 -20.20
N LEU A 23 8.87 -9.93 -20.06
CA LEU A 23 7.41 -10.00 -20.04
C LEU A 23 6.90 -9.58 -21.41
N SER A 24 5.91 -10.29 -21.92
CA SER A 24 5.08 -9.81 -23.02
C SER A 24 4.34 -8.53 -22.63
N ASP A 25 3.84 -7.79 -23.63
CA ASP A 25 3.06 -6.58 -23.39
C ASP A 25 1.83 -6.85 -22.50
N ASP A 26 1.18 -8.01 -22.69
CA ASP A 26 0.02 -8.43 -21.89
C ASP A 26 0.42 -8.73 -20.43
N GLU A 27 1.55 -9.43 -20.22
CA GLU A 27 2.07 -9.72 -18.88
C GLU A 27 2.53 -8.45 -18.16
N LEU A 28 3.22 -7.54 -18.85
CA LEU A 28 3.61 -6.25 -18.29
C LEU A 28 2.38 -5.40 -17.95
N GLN A 29 1.35 -5.41 -18.80
CA GLN A 29 0.10 -4.71 -18.51
C GLN A 29 -0.63 -5.33 -17.31
N HIS A 30 -0.60 -6.66 -17.16
CA HIS A 30 -1.15 -7.35 -16.01
C HIS A 30 -0.39 -6.99 -14.73
N PHE A 31 0.95 -6.96 -14.78
CA PHE A 31 1.80 -6.54 -13.67
C PHE A 31 1.44 -5.12 -13.20
N LYS A 32 1.34 -4.20 -14.16
CA LYS A 32 0.95 -2.81 -13.89
C LYS A 32 -0.42 -2.73 -13.23
N GLN A 33 -1.42 -3.44 -13.75
CA GLN A 33 -2.77 -3.44 -13.19
C GLN A 33 -2.82 -4.00 -11.77
N ALA A 34 -2.11 -5.08 -11.49
CA ALA A 34 -2.00 -5.67 -10.16
C ALA A 34 -1.37 -4.67 -9.17
N PHE A 35 -0.26 -4.05 -9.56
CA PHE A 35 0.40 -3.02 -8.75
C PHE A 35 -0.52 -1.79 -8.53
N GLU A 36 -1.14 -1.28 -9.58
CA GLU A 36 -2.03 -0.12 -9.50
C GLU A 36 -3.21 -0.37 -8.55
N LYS A 37 -3.78 -1.59 -8.59
CA LYS A 37 -4.82 -2.03 -7.66
C LYS A 37 -4.31 -2.03 -6.23
N GLY A 38 -3.18 -2.68 -5.97
CA GLY A 38 -2.61 -2.86 -4.64
C GLY A 38 -2.08 -1.58 -3.99
N ALA A 39 -1.44 -0.72 -4.78
CA ALA A 39 -0.83 0.52 -4.29
C ALA A 39 -1.82 1.69 -4.16
N ASN A 40 -3.11 1.46 -4.43
CA ASN A 40 -4.17 2.47 -4.38
C ASN A 40 -3.83 3.75 -5.18
N VAL A 41 -3.17 3.58 -6.34
CA VAL A 41 -2.58 4.69 -7.10
C VAL A 41 -3.59 5.70 -7.62
N GLN A 42 -4.86 5.32 -7.71
CA GLN A 42 -5.96 6.18 -8.16
C GLN A 42 -6.61 6.98 -7.02
N PHE A 43 -6.21 6.72 -5.78
CA PHE A 43 -6.73 7.35 -4.57
C PHE A 43 -5.59 8.09 -3.89
N ARG A 44 -4.90 7.38 -3.00
CA ARG A 44 -3.74 7.84 -2.25
C ARG A 44 -2.65 6.79 -2.46
N PRO A 45 -1.78 6.98 -3.46
CA PRO A 45 -0.70 6.03 -3.73
C PRO A 45 0.13 5.81 -2.47
N MET A 46 0.21 4.57 -1.99
CA MET A 46 1.08 4.18 -0.86
C MET A 46 2.54 4.16 -1.30
N MET A 47 2.78 3.81 -2.56
CA MET A 47 4.10 3.70 -3.18
C MET A 47 3.97 3.96 -4.69
N HIS A 48 5.04 4.45 -5.29
CA HIS A 48 5.23 4.44 -6.74
C HIS A 48 6.28 3.42 -7.13
N LEU A 49 6.15 2.86 -8.33
CA LEU A 49 7.09 1.89 -8.84
C LEU A 49 7.68 2.39 -10.17
N LYS A 50 9.01 2.40 -10.27
CA LYS A 50 9.71 2.69 -11.52
C LYS A 50 10.22 1.40 -12.12
N ILE A 51 9.52 0.90 -13.14
CA ILE A 51 9.87 -0.34 -13.81
C ILE A 51 10.97 -0.06 -14.82
N ILE A 52 12.14 -0.66 -14.63
CA ILE A 52 13.26 -0.53 -15.54
C ILE A 52 13.67 -1.89 -16.09
N GLN A 53 14.01 -1.93 -17.38
CA GLN A 53 14.65 -3.11 -17.94
C GLN A 53 15.98 -3.32 -17.22
N ALA A 54 16.20 -4.51 -16.66
CA ALA A 54 17.50 -4.85 -16.12
C ALA A 54 18.55 -4.71 -17.23
N SER A 55 19.53 -3.82 -17.03
CA SER A 55 20.66 -3.66 -17.96
C SER A 55 21.37 -5.01 -18.15
N LYS A 56 22.15 -5.16 -19.23
CA LYS A 56 22.95 -6.38 -19.45
C LYS A 56 23.84 -6.77 -18.26
N LYS A 57 24.23 -5.82 -17.41
CA LYS A 57 25.01 -6.05 -16.17
C LYS A 57 24.23 -6.85 -15.12
N TYR A 58 22.91 -6.73 -15.11
CA TYR A 58 21.99 -7.33 -14.13
C TYR A 58 21.31 -8.61 -14.65
N GLN A 59 21.30 -8.84 -15.97
CA GLN A 59 20.75 -10.05 -16.57
C GLN A 59 21.49 -11.31 -16.10
N GLY A 60 20.74 -12.36 -15.72
CA GLY A 60 21.29 -13.63 -15.23
C GLY A 60 21.89 -13.58 -13.83
N LYS A 61 21.78 -12.46 -13.11
CA LYS A 61 22.27 -12.31 -11.74
C LYS A 61 21.27 -12.82 -10.70
N THR A 62 21.80 -13.42 -9.65
CA THR A 62 21.05 -13.75 -8.42
C THR A 62 20.61 -12.47 -7.71
N LEU A 63 19.61 -12.55 -6.82
CA LEU A 63 19.16 -11.38 -6.05
C LEU A 63 20.29 -10.79 -5.19
N ALA A 64 21.14 -11.65 -4.60
CA ALA A 64 22.28 -11.21 -3.81
C ALA A 64 23.33 -10.47 -4.67
N GLU A 65 23.60 -10.95 -5.88
CA GLU A 65 24.48 -10.23 -6.80
C GLU A 65 23.88 -8.88 -7.22
N LEU A 66 22.56 -8.79 -7.46
CA LEU A 66 21.89 -7.52 -7.75
C LEU A 66 22.05 -6.53 -6.60
N ARG A 67 21.77 -6.98 -5.36
CA ARG A 67 21.93 -6.15 -4.16
C ARG A 67 23.35 -5.64 -3.99
N ARG A 68 24.37 -6.48 -4.20
CA ARG A 68 25.77 -6.06 -4.18
C ARG A 68 26.06 -4.98 -5.22
N LEU A 69 25.59 -5.16 -6.45
CA LEU A 69 25.79 -4.18 -7.53
C LEU A 69 25.11 -2.84 -7.26
N GLU A 70 23.93 -2.85 -6.62
CA GLU A 70 23.26 -1.62 -6.19
C GLU A 70 24.00 -0.94 -5.04
N ASN A 71 24.47 -1.70 -4.05
CA ASN A 71 25.28 -1.16 -2.95
C ASN A 71 26.60 -0.55 -3.46
N GLU A 72 27.28 -1.22 -4.40
CA GLU A 72 28.47 -0.67 -5.09
C GLU A 72 28.18 0.63 -5.83
N ALA A 73 26.94 0.82 -6.30
CA ALA A 73 26.48 2.04 -6.96
C ALA A 73 25.99 3.10 -5.96
N GLY A 74 26.04 2.83 -4.65
CA GLY A 74 25.57 3.73 -3.58
C GLY A 74 24.05 3.76 -3.41
N ASN A 75 23.32 2.80 -4.00
CA ASN A 75 21.89 2.65 -3.78
C ASN A 75 21.70 1.62 -2.66
N GLU A 76 21.27 2.07 -1.49
CA GLU A 76 21.08 1.22 -0.31
C GLU A 76 19.59 0.89 -0.07
N ASP A 77 18.68 1.71 -0.61
CA ASP A 77 17.23 1.52 -0.52
C ASP A 77 16.79 0.17 -1.10
N ALA A 78 15.66 -0.33 -0.60
CA ALA A 78 15.04 -1.55 -1.10
C ALA A 78 14.68 -1.44 -2.59
N PHE A 79 14.66 -2.58 -3.28
CA PHE A 79 14.21 -2.64 -4.67
C PHE A 79 13.39 -3.90 -4.93
N ILE A 80 12.66 -3.87 -6.04
CA ILE A 80 11.82 -4.97 -6.49
C ILE A 80 12.51 -5.71 -7.63
N ALA A 81 12.49 -7.02 -7.61
CA ALA A 81 12.92 -7.86 -8.72
C ALA A 81 11.74 -8.64 -9.28
N VAL A 82 11.41 -8.36 -10.55
CA VAL A 82 10.35 -9.04 -11.30
C VAL A 82 10.99 -10.16 -12.11
N ASP A 83 10.71 -11.41 -11.73
CA ASP A 83 11.21 -12.60 -12.39
C ASP A 83 10.08 -13.58 -12.74
N GLN A 84 10.40 -14.84 -13.02
CA GLN A 84 9.43 -15.86 -13.42
C GLN A 84 8.31 -16.07 -12.38
N ASN A 85 8.54 -15.75 -11.09
CA ASN A 85 7.49 -15.84 -10.08
C ASN A 85 6.31 -14.90 -10.34
N PHE A 86 6.51 -13.83 -11.12
CA PHE A 86 5.40 -12.98 -11.51
C PHE A 86 4.45 -13.71 -12.45
N ILE A 87 4.99 -14.41 -13.45
CA ILE A 87 4.19 -15.17 -14.40
C ILE A 87 3.52 -16.35 -13.69
N ASP A 88 4.26 -17.05 -12.83
CA ASP A 88 3.79 -18.30 -12.22
C ASP A 88 2.83 -18.06 -11.04
N LYS A 89 3.04 -16.99 -10.27
CA LYS A 89 2.37 -16.74 -8.97
C LYS A 89 1.82 -15.32 -8.80
N GLY A 90 1.98 -14.44 -9.79
CA GLY A 90 1.63 -13.02 -9.65
C GLY A 90 2.51 -12.29 -8.62
N ALA A 91 3.69 -12.82 -8.30
CA ALA A 91 4.52 -12.36 -7.21
C ALA A 91 5.89 -11.81 -7.64
N VAL A 92 6.46 -10.93 -6.83
CA VAL A 92 7.76 -10.31 -7.04
C VAL A 92 8.62 -10.41 -5.80
N TRP A 93 9.95 -10.36 -5.97
CA TRP A 93 10.86 -10.29 -4.84
C TRP A 93 11.01 -8.85 -4.38
N TYR A 94 10.67 -8.59 -3.12
CA TYR A 94 11.15 -7.43 -2.40
C TYR A 94 12.54 -7.73 -1.85
N VAL A 95 13.53 -6.88 -2.15
CA VAL A 95 14.92 -7.05 -1.71
C VAL A 95 15.30 -5.85 -0.84
N ALA A 96 15.39 -6.07 0.47
CA ALA A 96 15.71 -5.02 1.42
C ALA A 96 17.22 -4.73 1.43
N GLY A 97 17.99 -5.71 1.90
CA GLY A 97 19.38 -5.49 2.30
C GLY A 97 20.11 -6.80 2.56
N PHE A 98 21.35 -6.66 3.01
CA PHE A 98 22.06 -7.75 3.67
C PHE A 98 21.92 -7.56 5.17
N ALA A 99 21.67 -8.66 5.89
CA ALA A 99 21.50 -8.66 7.33
C ALA A 99 22.72 -8.06 8.04
N ASP A 100 22.47 -7.26 9.07
CA ASP A 100 23.48 -6.71 9.98
C ASP A 100 23.42 -7.38 11.38
N GLU A 101 24.14 -6.80 12.35
CA GLU A 101 24.20 -7.32 13.73
C GLU A 101 22.81 -7.31 14.39
N ASP A 102 22.01 -6.26 14.19
CA ASP A 102 20.69 -6.10 14.79
C ASP A 102 19.71 -7.14 14.24
N ASP A 103 19.77 -7.42 12.93
CA ASP A 103 18.95 -8.45 12.28
C ASP A 103 19.23 -9.86 12.81
N VAL A 104 20.48 -10.14 13.18
CA VAL A 104 20.89 -11.42 13.78
C VAL A 104 20.46 -11.51 15.24
N GLU A 105 20.65 -10.43 16.01
CA GLU A 105 20.22 -10.37 17.42
C GLU A 105 18.70 -10.52 17.57
N CYS A 106 17.93 -9.96 16.63
CA CYS A 106 16.47 -10.06 16.61
C CYS A 106 15.95 -11.39 16.04
N GLY A 107 16.82 -12.25 15.49
CA GLY A 107 16.44 -13.55 14.96
C GLY A 107 15.84 -13.53 13.55
N LEU A 108 15.85 -12.40 12.85
CA LEU A 108 15.45 -12.32 11.44
C LEU A 108 16.45 -13.07 10.55
N ALA A 109 17.74 -13.00 10.85
CA ALA A 109 18.81 -13.65 10.08
C ALA A 109 19.67 -14.56 10.94
N ALA A 110 20.18 -15.65 10.36
CA ALA A 110 21.03 -16.60 11.07
C ALA A 110 22.48 -16.09 11.22
N GLU A 111 22.91 -15.21 10.34
CA GLU A 111 24.21 -14.54 10.34
C GLU A 111 24.18 -13.25 9.50
N GLU A 112 25.14 -12.35 9.74
CA GLU A 112 25.35 -11.15 8.94
C GLU A 112 25.61 -11.51 7.47
N GLY A 113 25.17 -10.66 6.54
CA GLY A 113 25.40 -10.88 5.11
C GLY A 113 24.42 -11.86 4.44
N VAL A 114 23.48 -12.46 5.19
CA VAL A 114 22.30 -13.12 4.61
C VAL A 114 21.45 -12.07 3.89
N LEU A 115 20.91 -12.41 2.71
CA LEU A 115 20.06 -11.49 1.97
C LEU A 115 18.65 -11.46 2.57
N ILE A 116 18.23 -10.30 3.07
CA ILE A 116 16.86 -10.07 3.53
C ILE A 116 15.98 -9.77 2.33
N ARG A 117 15.02 -10.67 2.09
CA ARG A 117 14.09 -10.62 0.97
C ARG A 117 12.79 -11.34 1.31
N ALA A 118 11.72 -10.96 0.64
CA ALA A 118 10.44 -11.65 0.69
C ALA A 118 9.85 -11.77 -0.71
N LEU A 119 9.21 -12.90 -1.01
CA LEU A 119 8.35 -13.06 -2.19
C LEU A 119 6.97 -12.52 -1.84
N VAL A 120 6.47 -11.56 -2.60
CA VAL A 120 5.25 -10.83 -2.27
C VAL A 120 4.33 -10.78 -3.48
N ARG A 121 3.03 -11.02 -3.28
CA ARG A 121 2.02 -10.78 -4.32
C ARG A 121 2.10 -9.33 -4.79
N THR A 122 2.00 -9.12 -6.11
CA THR A 122 2.15 -7.78 -6.69
C THR A 122 1.12 -6.80 -6.10
N GLU A 123 -0.10 -7.27 -5.80
CA GLU A 123 -1.14 -6.46 -5.16
C GLU A 123 -0.86 -6.14 -3.68
N TYR A 124 -0.09 -6.97 -2.97
CA TYR A 124 0.23 -6.78 -1.55
C TYR A 124 1.50 -5.94 -1.34
N LEU A 125 2.28 -5.73 -2.40
CA LEU A 125 3.60 -5.13 -2.34
C LEU A 125 3.66 -3.76 -1.66
N ALA A 126 2.69 -2.90 -1.94
CA ALA A 126 2.70 -1.52 -1.45
C ALA A 126 2.38 -1.43 0.05
N ILE A 127 1.48 -2.28 0.56
CA ILE A 127 1.23 -2.32 2.00
C ILE A 127 2.43 -2.92 2.74
N ALA A 128 3.01 -3.99 2.20
CA ALA A 128 4.18 -4.64 2.80
C ALA A 128 5.35 -3.66 2.91
N HIS A 129 5.67 -2.95 1.82
CA HIS A 129 6.69 -1.91 1.81
C HIS A 129 6.43 -0.86 2.90
N THR A 130 5.22 -0.28 2.95
CA THR A 130 4.87 0.76 3.93
C THR A 130 4.96 0.24 5.37
N CYS A 131 4.48 -0.97 5.62
CA CYS A 131 4.53 -1.59 6.95
C CYS A 131 5.97 -1.81 7.43
N TRP A 132 6.84 -2.32 6.55
CA TRP A 132 8.25 -2.59 6.88
C TRP A 132 9.07 -1.31 7.03
N THR A 133 8.82 -0.28 6.20
CA THR A 133 9.55 1.00 6.32
C THR A 133 9.11 1.82 7.52
N ASP A 134 7.83 1.78 7.87
CA ASP A 134 7.29 2.56 9.00
C ASP A 134 7.43 1.83 10.35
N GLY A 135 7.84 0.55 10.34
CA GLY A 135 7.97 -0.28 11.54
C GLY A 135 6.63 -0.68 12.17
N ASN A 136 5.53 -0.67 11.41
CA ASN A 136 4.19 -1.04 11.89
C ASN A 136 4.04 -2.56 12.04
N LEU A 137 4.65 -3.31 11.13
CA LEU A 137 4.74 -4.77 11.13
C LEU A 137 6.11 -5.13 10.56
N THR A 138 6.77 -6.13 11.11
CA THR A 138 8.13 -6.49 10.71
C THR A 138 8.13 -7.68 9.74
N MET A 139 9.13 -7.74 8.86
CA MET A 139 9.20 -8.76 7.80
C MET A 139 9.34 -10.18 8.36
N ASP A 140 10.11 -10.37 9.43
CA ASP A 140 10.21 -11.63 10.17
C ASP A 140 8.84 -12.11 10.65
N THR A 141 8.04 -11.24 11.26
CA THR A 141 6.69 -11.60 11.75
C THR A 141 5.80 -12.10 10.60
N GLU A 142 5.84 -11.45 9.44
CA GLU A 142 5.05 -11.89 8.27
C GLU A 142 5.57 -13.21 7.69
N LEU A 143 6.89 -13.39 7.61
CA LEU A 143 7.49 -14.62 7.12
C LEU A 143 7.19 -15.80 8.07
N GLU A 144 7.29 -15.64 9.40
CA GLU A 144 6.92 -16.67 10.38
C GLU A 144 5.46 -17.11 10.27
N ASN A 145 4.55 -16.16 10.04
CA ASN A 145 3.13 -16.46 9.88
C ASN A 145 2.83 -17.22 8.58
N LEU A 146 3.67 -17.04 7.56
CA LEU A 146 3.53 -17.70 6.26
C LEU A 146 4.07 -19.14 6.30
N GLU A 147 5.30 -19.34 6.77
CA GLU A 147 6.00 -20.62 6.73
C GLU A 147 6.72 -20.91 8.05
N GLU A 148 6.43 -22.07 8.65
CA GLU A 148 7.14 -22.54 9.85
C GLU A 148 8.64 -22.71 9.54
N ASP A 149 9.50 -22.25 10.46
CA ASP A 149 10.96 -22.33 10.38
C ASP A 149 11.62 -21.57 9.20
N ILE A 150 10.92 -20.63 8.53
CA ILE A 150 11.55 -19.81 7.48
C ILE A 150 12.57 -18.82 8.03
N VAL A 151 12.33 -18.30 9.24
CA VAL A 151 13.28 -17.50 10.01
C VAL A 151 13.88 -18.32 11.16
N PRO A 152 15.15 -18.06 11.54
CA PRO A 152 16.05 -17.05 10.97
C PRO A 152 16.45 -17.36 9.52
N LEU A 153 16.46 -16.33 8.67
CA LEU A 153 16.84 -16.43 7.26
C LEU A 153 18.27 -16.95 7.13
N ARG A 154 18.49 -17.83 6.16
CA ARG A 154 19.78 -18.41 5.78
C ARG A 154 20.05 -18.13 4.31
N HIS A 155 21.30 -18.33 3.89
CA HIS A 155 21.68 -18.18 2.47
C HIS A 155 20.87 -19.06 1.52
N ASP A 156 20.39 -20.20 2.00
CA ASP A 156 19.58 -21.18 1.29
C ASP A 156 18.09 -21.15 1.67
N SER A 157 17.64 -20.16 2.46
CA SER A 157 16.21 -19.98 2.73
C SER A 157 15.46 -19.75 1.41
N GLU A 158 14.47 -20.61 1.17
CA GLU A 158 13.55 -20.54 0.04
C GLU A 158 12.15 -20.34 0.57
N GLN A 159 11.49 -19.28 0.10
CA GLN A 159 10.09 -19.02 0.41
C GLN A 159 9.23 -19.72 -0.66
N SER A 160 8.36 -20.64 -0.24
CA SER A 160 7.57 -21.47 -1.15
C SER A 160 6.34 -20.75 -1.68
N GLU A 161 5.66 -19.96 -0.85
CA GLU A 161 4.44 -19.20 -1.21
C GLU A 161 4.67 -17.69 -1.08
N PRO A 162 4.02 -16.84 -1.89
CA PRO A 162 4.16 -15.40 -1.72
C PRO A 162 3.33 -14.89 -0.53
N LEU A 163 3.82 -13.84 0.15
CA LEU A 163 3.02 -13.08 1.11
C LEU A 163 1.79 -12.45 0.41
N GLY A 164 0.67 -12.43 1.11
CA GLY A 164 -0.62 -11.94 0.60
C GLY A 164 -1.38 -12.95 -0.28
N ALA A 165 -1.04 -14.25 -0.21
CA ALA A 165 -1.73 -15.31 -0.97
C ALA A 165 -3.07 -15.74 -0.34
N ASP A 166 -3.26 -15.51 0.96
CA ASP A 166 -4.43 -15.84 1.78
C ASP A 166 -5.49 -14.73 1.82
N ASP A 167 -5.14 -13.52 1.36
CA ASP A 167 -6.09 -12.46 1.08
C ASP A 167 -6.96 -12.85 -0.13
N GLU A 168 -8.10 -13.50 0.13
CA GLU A 168 -9.12 -13.77 -0.89
C GLU A 168 -9.48 -12.45 -1.59
N GLY A 169 -9.01 -12.32 -2.84
CA GLY A 169 -8.71 -11.07 -3.53
C GLY A 169 -9.87 -10.17 -3.97
N ASP A 170 -11.02 -10.18 -3.30
CA ASP A 170 -12.15 -9.32 -3.62
C ASP A 170 -12.70 -8.64 -2.35
N GLU A 171 -12.38 -7.36 -2.20
CA GLU A 171 -13.21 -6.27 -1.65
C GLU A 171 -12.49 -5.32 -0.68
N SER A 172 -11.48 -5.74 0.10
CA SER A 172 -10.93 -4.87 1.17
C SER A 172 -10.26 -3.59 0.64
N TRP A 173 -9.48 -3.67 -0.44
CA TRP A 173 -8.77 -2.52 -1.01
C TRP A 173 -9.68 -1.48 -1.67
N SER A 174 -10.90 -1.87 -2.07
CA SER A 174 -11.92 -0.95 -2.59
C SER A 174 -12.62 -0.12 -1.50
N THR A 175 -12.27 -0.37 -0.24
CA THR A 175 -12.89 0.27 0.92
C THR A 175 -12.10 1.44 1.49
N ASP A 176 -10.95 1.81 0.92
CA ASP A 176 -10.14 2.94 1.41
C ASP A 176 -11.00 4.17 1.71
N GLU A 177 -11.18 4.39 3.00
CA GLU A 177 -11.99 5.47 3.51
C GLU A 177 -11.16 6.75 3.45
N ILE A 178 -11.65 7.73 2.70
CA ILE A 178 -11.11 9.07 2.72
C ILE A 178 -11.78 9.86 3.82
N ALA A 179 -10.99 10.66 4.53
CA ALA A 179 -11.52 11.59 5.51
C ALA A 179 -12.18 12.77 4.76
N VAL A 180 -13.43 13.09 5.11
CA VAL A 180 -14.15 14.24 4.57
C VAL A 180 -14.57 15.14 5.70
N VAL A 181 -14.08 16.37 5.74
CA VAL A 181 -14.55 17.38 6.68
C VAL A 181 -15.80 18.06 6.11
N ALA A 182 -16.93 17.88 6.77
CA ALA A 182 -18.22 18.38 6.36
C ALA A 182 -18.74 19.44 7.35
N ALA A 183 -18.98 20.65 6.86
CA ALA A 183 -19.57 21.72 7.67
C ALA A 183 -21.05 21.42 8.01
N PRO A 184 -21.59 22.07 9.08
CA PRO A 184 -23.01 21.97 9.41
C PRO A 184 -23.91 22.17 8.19
N GLY A 185 -24.94 21.33 8.08
CA GLY A 185 -25.89 21.34 6.97
C GLY A 185 -25.42 20.62 5.71
N LYS A 186 -24.20 20.05 5.67
CA LYS A 186 -23.73 19.18 4.57
C LYS A 186 -23.86 17.67 4.86
N TYR A 187 -24.08 17.31 6.11
CA TYR A 187 -24.33 15.95 6.54
C TYR A 187 -25.75 15.80 7.14
N GLU A 188 -26.15 14.56 7.33
CA GLU A 188 -27.33 14.13 8.07
C GLU A 188 -26.87 13.34 9.29
N GLU A 189 -27.66 13.38 10.37
CA GLU A 189 -27.39 12.62 11.60
C GLU A 189 -28.55 11.66 11.87
N THR A 190 -28.25 10.54 12.52
CA THR A 190 -29.25 9.60 13.02
C THR A 190 -28.85 9.02 14.37
N THR A 191 -29.85 8.78 15.21
CA THR A 191 -29.70 8.04 16.48
C THR A 191 -30.35 6.65 16.42
N ASP A 192 -30.82 6.22 15.25
CA ASP A 192 -31.45 4.91 15.05
C ASP A 192 -30.48 3.79 15.45
N LYS A 193 -30.88 3.03 16.47
CA LYS A 193 -30.10 1.91 16.99
C LYS A 193 -29.84 0.83 15.93
N LYS A 194 -30.75 0.65 14.96
CA LYS A 194 -30.57 -0.34 13.88
C LYS A 194 -29.43 0.01 12.93
N ILE A 195 -29.12 1.30 12.78
CA ILE A 195 -28.00 1.78 11.96
C ILE A 195 -26.70 1.71 12.76
N ARG A 196 -26.73 2.15 14.02
CA ARG A 196 -25.51 2.26 14.85
C ARG A 196 -24.99 0.92 15.38
N LYS A 197 -25.84 -0.10 15.52
CA LYS A 197 -25.46 -1.40 16.12
C LYS A 197 -24.37 -2.15 15.36
N ASP A 198 -24.20 -1.84 14.06
CA ASP A 198 -23.24 -2.51 13.19
C ASP A 198 -21.90 -1.74 13.14
N MET A 199 -21.78 -0.63 13.89
CA MET A 199 -20.56 0.18 14.04
C MET A 199 -19.82 -0.19 15.33
N SER A 200 -18.49 -0.16 15.31
CA SER A 200 -17.65 -0.53 16.47
C SER A 200 -16.60 0.56 16.80
N PRO A 201 -16.56 1.08 18.04
CA PRO A 201 -17.59 0.94 19.06
C PRO A 201 -18.92 1.57 18.61
N MET A 202 -20.05 1.10 19.15
CA MET A 202 -21.36 1.67 18.79
C MET A 202 -21.41 3.16 19.22
N PRO A 203 -21.50 4.11 18.27
CA PRO A 203 -21.46 5.54 18.60
C PRO A 203 -22.81 6.02 19.12
N ASP A 204 -22.87 7.19 19.77
CA ASP A 204 -24.13 7.80 20.22
C ASP A 204 -25.03 8.27 19.07
N LYS A 205 -24.41 8.70 17.96
CA LYS A 205 -25.05 9.08 16.71
C LYS A 205 -24.22 8.58 15.54
N ALA A 206 -24.88 8.32 14.41
CA ALA A 206 -24.22 8.08 13.14
C ALA A 206 -24.44 9.27 12.21
N VAL A 207 -23.50 9.50 11.30
CA VAL A 207 -23.54 10.61 10.35
C VAL A 207 -23.32 10.10 8.93
N ARG A 208 -23.83 10.83 7.94
CA ARG A 208 -23.49 10.61 6.54
C ARG A 208 -23.51 11.91 5.76
N LEU A 209 -22.76 11.98 4.67
CA LEU A 209 -22.92 13.07 3.71
C LEU A 209 -24.33 13.05 3.12
N LYS A 210 -24.96 14.23 2.97
CA LYS A 210 -26.23 14.35 2.24
C LYS A 210 -26.10 13.72 0.85
N PRO A 211 -27.07 12.92 0.37
CA PRO A 211 -26.94 12.21 -0.91
C PRO A 211 -26.60 13.11 -2.10
N VAL A 212 -27.18 14.32 -2.15
CA VAL A 212 -26.90 15.31 -3.21
C VAL A 212 -25.48 15.86 -3.17
N ILE A 213 -24.89 15.93 -1.97
CA ILE A 213 -23.50 16.36 -1.79
C ILE A 213 -22.56 15.22 -2.14
N ALA A 214 -22.81 14.02 -1.60
CA ALA A 214 -22.02 12.83 -1.92
C ALA A 214 -22.00 12.56 -3.44
N GLN A 215 -23.14 12.65 -4.13
CA GLN A 215 -23.20 12.48 -5.57
C GLN A 215 -22.35 13.51 -6.33
N ARG A 216 -22.39 14.78 -5.90
CA ARG A 216 -21.63 15.86 -6.54
C ARG A 216 -20.13 15.67 -6.39
N GLU A 217 -19.68 15.15 -5.24
CA GLU A 217 -18.27 14.86 -4.97
C GLU A 217 -17.87 13.42 -5.35
N HIS A 218 -18.77 12.68 -6.04
CA HIS A 218 -18.53 11.29 -6.47
C HIS A 218 -18.25 10.31 -5.32
N LEU A 219 -18.82 10.56 -4.15
CA LEU A 219 -18.75 9.73 -2.96
C LEU A 219 -20.00 8.86 -2.78
N ILE A 220 -19.84 7.80 -2.00
CA ILE A 220 -20.92 6.97 -1.45
C ILE A 220 -21.47 7.69 -0.21
N SER A 221 -22.79 7.81 -0.15
CA SER A 221 -23.50 8.34 1.03
C SER A 221 -23.83 7.17 1.94
N ASP A 222 -22.94 6.90 2.90
CA ASP A 222 -23.12 5.83 3.88
C ASP A 222 -23.03 6.34 5.31
N TRP A 223 -23.66 5.62 6.23
CA TRP A 223 -23.64 5.94 7.65
C TRP A 223 -22.31 5.52 8.27
N THR A 224 -21.66 6.43 8.98
CA THR A 224 -20.40 6.19 9.70
C THR A 224 -20.44 6.83 11.09
N SER A 225 -19.48 6.46 11.93
CA SER A 225 -19.23 7.13 13.21
C SER A 225 -18.67 8.54 12.94
N PRO A 226 -19.22 9.59 13.56
CA PRO A 226 -18.64 10.93 13.43
C PRO A 226 -17.35 11.03 14.21
N GLU A 227 -16.37 11.69 13.62
CA GLU A 227 -15.22 12.23 14.34
C GLU A 227 -15.36 13.75 14.41
N ASP A 228 -15.06 14.34 15.57
CA ASP A 228 -15.02 15.79 15.67
C ASP A 228 -13.87 16.30 14.80
N ALA A 229 -14.17 17.20 13.85
CA ALA A 229 -13.11 17.97 13.22
C ALA A 229 -12.69 18.99 14.28
N GLU A 230 -11.55 18.76 14.95
CA GLU A 230 -11.05 19.63 16.02
C GLU A 230 -11.19 21.10 15.57
N GLY A 231 -12.12 21.80 16.22
CA GLY A 231 -12.39 23.19 15.93
C GLY A 231 -11.11 23.97 16.20
N ASP A 232 -10.66 24.71 15.19
CA ASP A 232 -9.40 25.48 15.11
C ASP A 232 -8.24 24.82 14.36
N GLN A 233 -8.39 23.58 13.86
CA GLN A 233 -7.39 23.02 12.94
C GLN A 233 -7.45 23.73 11.57
N THR A 234 -6.37 24.44 11.25
CA THR A 234 -6.08 24.86 9.88
C THR A 234 -5.37 23.70 9.20
N ARG A 235 -6.03 23.04 8.24
CA ARG A 235 -5.39 22.05 7.37
C ARG A 235 -5.27 22.63 5.97
N ASP A 236 -4.06 22.62 5.43
CA ASP A 236 -3.73 23.25 4.14
C ASP A 236 -4.15 24.73 4.02
N GLY A 237 -4.12 25.47 5.14
CA GLY A 237 -4.56 26.86 5.17
C GLY A 237 -6.08 27.06 5.23
N ILE A 238 -6.88 26.00 5.35
CA ILE A 238 -8.34 26.05 5.41
C ILE A 238 -8.82 25.97 6.87
N THR A 239 -9.54 27.00 7.32
CA THR A 239 -10.22 27.02 8.61
C THR A 239 -11.64 26.44 8.49
N PHE A 240 -11.93 25.42 9.27
CA PHE A 240 -13.25 24.78 9.25
C PHE A 240 -14.27 25.51 10.14
N PRO A 241 -15.53 25.67 9.69
CA PRO A 241 -16.59 26.25 10.52
C PRO A 241 -16.85 25.42 11.79
N ALA A 242 -17.21 26.08 12.89
CA ALA A 242 -17.61 25.40 14.13
C ALA A 242 -18.75 24.37 13.88
N GLY A 243 -18.64 23.20 14.50
CA GLY A 243 -19.57 22.08 14.29
C GLY A 243 -19.34 21.29 13.00
N SER A 244 -18.22 21.51 12.33
CA SER A 244 -17.75 20.61 11.27
C SER A 244 -17.39 19.25 11.88
N ILE A 245 -17.63 18.19 11.12
CA ILE A 245 -17.30 16.82 11.50
C ILE A 245 -16.44 16.20 10.42
N ARG A 246 -15.61 15.23 10.80
CA ARG A 246 -14.92 14.34 9.88
C ARG A 246 -15.77 13.08 9.68
N ILE A 247 -15.93 12.70 8.42
CA ILE A 247 -16.72 11.56 7.95
C ILE A 247 -15.77 10.68 7.15
N ALA A 248 -15.64 9.43 7.53
CA ALA A 248 -14.99 8.41 6.70
C ALA A 248 -15.92 8.09 5.52
N ALA A 249 -15.49 8.40 4.30
CA ALA A 249 -16.28 8.26 3.09
C ALA A 249 -15.55 7.42 2.05
N LYS A 250 -16.30 6.79 1.15
CA LYS A 250 -15.74 6.02 0.04
C LYS A 250 -16.11 6.69 -1.27
N TYR A 251 -15.21 6.69 -2.24
CA TYR A 251 -15.57 7.10 -3.59
C TYR A 251 -16.47 6.05 -4.26
N ARG A 252 -17.26 6.50 -5.23
CA ARG A 252 -18.02 5.58 -6.10
C ARG A 252 -17.05 4.83 -7.03
N PRO A 253 -17.09 3.50 -7.08
CA PRO A 253 -16.25 2.70 -7.99
C PRO A 253 -16.44 3.06 -9.46
N SER A 254 -17.65 3.50 -9.85
CA SER A 254 -18.01 3.82 -11.23
C SER A 254 -17.55 5.20 -11.70
N PHE A 255 -16.90 6.01 -10.85
CA PHE A 255 -16.49 7.36 -11.24
C PHE A 255 -15.17 7.29 -12.04
N PRO A 256 -15.12 7.81 -13.29
CA PRO A 256 -13.89 7.81 -14.07
C PRO A 256 -12.86 8.75 -13.42
N ARG A 257 -11.68 8.21 -13.14
CA ARG A 257 -10.56 8.96 -12.55
C ARG A 257 -9.49 9.22 -13.59
N GLU A 258 -8.63 10.18 -13.29
CA GLU A 258 -7.39 10.31 -14.04
C GLU A 258 -6.60 9.01 -13.91
N GLN A 259 -6.14 8.51 -15.04
CA GLN A 259 -5.30 7.32 -15.07
C GLN A 259 -3.98 7.64 -14.38
N TYR A 260 -3.49 6.68 -13.60
CA TYR A 260 -2.18 6.77 -13.00
C TYR A 260 -1.12 6.97 -14.08
N LYS A 261 -0.22 7.93 -13.83
CA LYS A 261 0.93 8.17 -14.70
C LYS A 261 2.13 7.51 -14.06
N TRP A 262 2.62 6.48 -14.71
CA TRP A 262 3.85 5.82 -14.32
C TRP A 262 5.02 6.81 -14.28
N PRO A 263 5.99 6.64 -13.35
CA PRO A 263 7.15 7.52 -13.25
C PRO A 263 7.91 7.63 -14.57
N GLU A 264 8.51 8.80 -14.83
CA GLU A 264 9.24 9.04 -16.07
C GLU A 264 10.36 7.99 -16.29
N GLY A 265 10.38 7.41 -17.48
CA GLY A 265 11.32 6.35 -17.86
C GLY A 265 10.98 4.97 -17.30
N SER A 266 9.80 4.80 -16.70
CA SER A 266 9.23 3.46 -16.47
C SER A 266 8.84 2.83 -17.82
N LEU A 267 9.10 1.53 -17.95
CA LEU A 267 8.49 0.69 -19.00
C LEU A 267 6.97 0.70 -18.86
#